data_AF-A0A8H3F0L2-F1
#
_entry.id   AF-A0A8H3F0L2-F1
#
_cell.length_a   1.000
_cell.length_b   1.000
_cell.length_c   1.000
_cell.angle_alpha   90.00
_cell.angle_beta   90.00
_cell.angle_gamma   90.00
#
_symmetry.space_group_name_H-M   'P 1'
#
loop_
_entity.id
_entity.type
_entity.pdbx_description
1 polymer ?
#
loop_
_entity_poly.entity_id
_entity_poly.type
_entity_poly.pdbx_seq_one_letter_code
_entity_poly.pdbx_strand_id
1 'polypeptide(L)'
;MDEEDQPLYIASFDVIGLPWRPDLVAVPNPADFHTTECALRWCLQAYQITVNSTQQLQTNVETWSQRTRSGQDQLDGSPAGIEFKNIPPEFNVLPGTTCGISQWALRGIQVGFSDLFGGSIEGSWRSGFSYNGDLIQFIWSGSQDMNKFINNIAVSMTNGLRTQAPADKATHSYYAGTAYSMQTYTRVRWAWIILPAATVVGSVIFLLAIMWQSRRRAVHRWKDSALAPPFFSVPPKLMQKGKGGLDHTDEWMKKSGGREGEIVRV
;
A
#
# COMPACT_ATOMS: atom_id res chain seq x y z
N MET A 1 32.45 9.97 -37.25
CA MET A 1 31.79 9.94 -35.92
C MET A 1 30.32 9.97 -36.23
N ASP A 2 29.75 8.78 -36.29
CA ASP A 2 28.36 8.58 -36.68
C ASP A 2 27.45 9.20 -35.61
N GLU A 3 26.43 9.90 -36.07
CA GLU A 3 25.48 10.68 -35.27
C GLU A 3 24.63 9.80 -34.31
N GLU A 4 24.83 8.49 -34.37
CA GLU A 4 24.14 7.45 -33.61
C GLU A 4 24.75 7.21 -32.21
N ASP A 5 25.90 7.81 -31.91
CA ASP A 5 26.67 7.53 -30.68
C ASP A 5 26.97 8.81 -29.85
N GLN A 6 26.05 9.76 -29.82
CA GLN A 6 26.10 10.84 -28.82
C GLN A 6 25.92 10.20 -27.43
N PRO A 7 26.94 10.22 -26.55
CA PRO A 7 26.82 9.52 -25.30
C PRO A 7 25.89 10.32 -24.39
N LEU A 8 24.64 9.87 -24.30
CA LEU A 8 23.66 10.47 -23.41
C LEU A 8 23.96 10.03 -21.96
N TYR A 9 24.96 10.69 -21.38
CA TYR A 9 25.25 10.62 -19.97
C TYR A 9 24.16 11.37 -19.20
N ILE A 10 23.82 10.82 -18.03
CA ILE A 10 23.00 11.50 -17.03
C ILE A 10 23.80 12.66 -16.43
N ALA A 11 25.06 12.37 -16.13
CA ALA A 11 26.02 13.33 -15.63
C ALA A 11 27.41 12.84 -16.01
N SER A 12 28.27 13.76 -16.41
CA SER A 12 29.72 13.57 -16.50
C SER A 12 30.34 14.64 -15.62
N PHE A 13 31.25 14.25 -14.74
CA PHE A 13 31.94 15.20 -13.89
C PHE A 13 33.38 14.76 -13.64
N ASP A 14 34.21 15.77 -13.48
CA ASP A 14 35.63 15.62 -13.23
C ASP A 14 35.91 16.04 -11.80
N VAL A 15 36.59 15.16 -11.06
CA VAL A 15 37.09 15.48 -9.73
C VAL A 15 38.59 15.66 -9.84
N ILE A 16 39.03 16.88 -9.55
CA ILE A 16 40.45 17.26 -9.51
C ILE A 16 40.77 17.67 -8.09
N GLY A 17 41.73 17.01 -7.47
CA GLY A 17 42.09 17.29 -6.09
C GLY A 17 43.49 16.83 -5.72
N LEU A 18 44.02 17.46 -4.67
CA LEU A 18 45.26 17.02 -4.01
C LEU A 18 44.90 16.19 -2.78
N PRO A 19 45.47 14.98 -2.61
CA PRO A 19 45.25 14.21 -1.40
C PRO A 19 45.74 15.00 -0.19
N TRP A 20 45.05 14.85 0.95
CA TRP A 20 45.43 15.54 2.18
C TRP A 20 46.84 15.12 2.61
N ARG A 21 47.73 16.10 2.71
CA ARG A 21 49.14 15.95 3.03
C ARG A 21 49.50 16.96 4.13
N PRO A 22 49.88 16.52 5.35
CA PRO A 22 50.20 17.43 6.46
C PRO A 22 51.51 18.23 6.23
N ASP A 23 52.27 17.86 5.19
CA ASP A 23 53.59 18.34 4.80
C ASP A 23 53.59 19.35 3.64
N LEU A 24 52.44 19.93 3.29
CA LEU A 24 52.30 20.96 2.25
C LEU A 24 52.87 22.33 2.69
N VAL A 25 54.17 22.38 2.98
CA VAL A 25 54.96 23.60 3.16
C VAL A 25 55.54 24.06 1.80
N ALA A 26 55.61 23.16 0.82
CA ALA A 26 56.08 23.42 -0.54
C ALA A 26 54.92 23.44 -1.55
N VAL A 27 55.12 24.15 -2.67
CA VAL A 27 54.20 24.13 -3.82
C VAL A 27 54.00 22.68 -4.26
N PRO A 28 52.75 22.17 -4.33
CA PRO A 28 52.47 20.80 -4.76
C PRO A 28 53.06 20.52 -6.16
N ASN A 29 53.68 19.35 -6.35
CA ASN A 29 54.13 18.95 -7.68
C ASN A 29 52.88 18.67 -8.54
N PRO A 30 52.85 19.07 -9.83
CA PRO A 30 51.80 18.66 -10.77
C PRO A 30 51.49 17.14 -10.75
N ALA A 31 52.47 16.30 -10.42
CA ALA A 31 52.29 14.85 -10.30
C ALA A 31 51.47 14.38 -9.07
N ASP A 32 51.24 15.26 -8.08
CA ASP A 32 50.45 14.94 -6.88
C ASP A 32 48.94 15.14 -7.09
N PHE A 33 48.54 15.74 -8.20
CA PHE A 33 47.13 15.96 -8.53
C PHE A 33 46.51 14.66 -9.03
N HIS A 34 45.44 14.22 -8.37
CA HIS A 34 44.61 13.13 -8.86
C HIS A 34 43.42 13.71 -9.60
N THR A 35 43.27 13.30 -10.86
CA THR A 35 42.13 13.64 -11.72
C THR A 35 41.34 12.37 -11.98
N THR A 36 40.06 12.36 -11.61
CA THR A 36 39.15 11.24 -11.88
C THR A 36 37.97 11.76 -12.68
N GLU A 37 37.79 11.22 -13.88
CA GLU A 37 36.60 11.47 -14.70
C GLU A 37 35.57 10.36 -14.43
N CYS A 38 34.33 10.75 -14.16
CA CYS A 38 33.24 9.82 -13.92
C CYS A 38 32.03 10.16 -14.77
N ALA A 39 31.41 9.14 -15.35
CA ALA A 39 30.22 9.29 -16.17
C ALA A 39 29.12 8.31 -15.72
N LEU A 40 27.94 8.86 -15.49
CA LEU A 40 26.73 8.10 -15.17
C LEU A 40 25.88 7.95 -16.43
N ARG A 41 25.39 6.75 -16.72
CA ARG A 41 24.58 6.46 -17.91
C ARG A 41 23.39 5.58 -17.59
N TRP A 42 22.32 5.73 -18.37
CA TRP A 42 21.15 4.86 -18.27
C TRP A 42 21.44 3.45 -18.79
N CYS A 43 20.93 2.44 -18.10
CA CYS A 43 20.92 1.05 -18.54
C CYS A 43 19.66 0.34 -18.01
N LEU A 44 19.29 -0.75 -18.67
CA LEU A 44 18.30 -1.70 -18.18
C LEU A 44 19.00 -2.81 -17.42
N GLN A 45 18.38 -3.26 -16.33
CA GLN A 45 18.92 -4.34 -15.51
C GLN A 45 17.86 -5.39 -15.26
N ALA A 46 18.16 -6.63 -15.62
CA ALA A 46 17.35 -7.79 -15.29
C ALA A 46 17.73 -8.27 -13.88
N TYR A 47 16.72 -8.58 -13.07
CA TYR A 47 16.92 -9.01 -11.69
C TYR A 47 16.18 -10.30 -11.41
N GLN A 48 16.89 -11.25 -10.80
CA GLN A 48 16.28 -12.43 -10.21
C GLN A 48 15.95 -12.10 -8.75
N ILE A 49 14.66 -12.13 -8.43
CA ILE A 49 14.16 -11.77 -7.11
C ILE A 49 13.59 -13.03 -6.46
N THR A 50 14.13 -13.42 -5.31
CA THR A 50 13.57 -14.49 -4.48
C THR A 50 13.17 -13.91 -3.13
N VAL A 51 12.01 -14.32 -2.62
CA VAL A 51 11.51 -13.86 -1.32
C VAL A 51 11.44 -15.09 -0.41
N ASN A 52 12.28 -15.11 0.62
CA ASN A 52 12.26 -16.15 1.65
C ASN A 52 11.88 -15.53 2.99
N SER A 53 10.75 -15.95 3.56
CA SER A 53 10.35 -15.64 4.94
C SER A 53 10.58 -14.18 5.35
N THR A 54 10.07 -13.24 4.54
CA THR A 54 10.15 -11.76 4.65
C THR A 54 11.43 -11.07 4.14
N GLN A 55 12.49 -11.81 3.82
CA GLN A 55 13.69 -11.24 3.21
C GLN A 55 13.63 -11.37 1.68
N GLN A 56 13.82 -10.25 0.99
CA GLN A 56 13.96 -10.22 -0.47
C GLN A 56 15.46 -10.30 -0.82
N LEU A 57 15.84 -11.35 -1.53
CA LEU A 57 17.16 -11.48 -2.15
C LEU A 57 17.05 -11.12 -3.63
N GLN A 58 17.89 -10.21 -4.09
CA GLN A 58 17.92 -9.72 -5.46
C GLN A 58 19.33 -9.85 -6.03
N THR A 59 19.44 -10.53 -7.17
CA THR A 59 20.70 -10.65 -7.92
C THR A 59 20.51 -10.06 -9.31
N ASN A 60 21.50 -9.32 -9.80
CA ASN A 60 21.50 -8.86 -11.18
C ASN A 60 21.81 -10.04 -12.10
N VAL A 61 20.93 -10.31 -13.05
CA VAL A 61 21.09 -11.37 -14.06
C VAL A 61 21.84 -10.81 -15.25
N GLU A 62 21.39 -9.65 -15.74
CA GLU A 62 21.93 -9.04 -16.94
C GLU A 62 21.79 -7.52 -16.92
N THR A 63 22.63 -6.84 -17.70
CA THR A 63 22.59 -5.39 -17.92
C THR A 63 22.59 -5.11 -19.43
N TRP A 64 21.67 -4.27 -19.90
CA TRP A 64 21.51 -3.90 -21.29
C TRP A 64 21.53 -2.38 -21.49
N SER A 65 22.10 -1.91 -22.60
CA SER A 65 22.32 -0.48 -22.84
C SER A 65 22.14 -0.01 -24.29
N GLN A 66 21.77 -0.89 -25.23
CA GLN A 66 21.53 -0.50 -26.61
C GLN A 66 20.27 0.37 -26.73
N ARG A 67 20.39 1.50 -27.42
CA ARG A 67 19.36 2.55 -27.47
C ARG A 67 19.22 3.14 -28.87
N THR A 68 18.08 3.78 -29.11
CA THR A 68 17.84 4.69 -30.22
C THR A 68 17.23 6.00 -29.69
N ARG A 69 17.35 7.10 -30.44
CA ARG A 69 16.43 8.22 -30.23
C ARG A 69 15.01 7.77 -30.59
N SER A 70 14.05 8.12 -29.74
CA SER A 70 12.64 7.96 -30.06
C SER A 70 12.35 8.79 -31.32
N GLY A 71 11.64 8.19 -32.28
CA GLY A 71 11.32 8.82 -33.57
C GLY A 71 9.94 9.47 -33.62
N GLN A 72 9.19 9.43 -32.51
CA GLN A 72 7.86 9.98 -32.43
C GLN A 72 7.82 11.07 -31.36
N ASP A 73 7.35 12.26 -31.74
CA ASP A 73 6.70 13.15 -30.78
C ASP A 73 5.70 12.28 -30.01
N GLN A 74 5.92 12.13 -28.71
CA GLN A 74 4.95 11.43 -27.88
C GLN A 74 3.60 12.13 -28.05
N LEU A 75 2.50 11.38 -27.98
CA LEU A 75 1.13 11.90 -28.21
C LEU A 75 0.74 13.08 -27.28
N ASP A 76 1.57 13.38 -26.29
CA ASP A 76 1.51 14.49 -25.34
C ASP A 76 2.26 15.76 -25.79
N GLY A 77 2.91 15.76 -26.96
CA GLY A 77 3.73 16.86 -27.47
C GLY A 77 5.11 16.98 -26.81
N SER A 78 5.55 15.98 -26.05
CA SER A 78 6.89 15.95 -25.46
C SER A 78 7.94 15.61 -26.52
N PRO A 79 9.11 16.30 -26.54
CA PRO A 79 10.20 15.97 -27.44
C PRO A 79 10.64 14.51 -27.29
N ALA A 80 10.96 13.88 -28.41
CA ALA A 80 11.19 12.43 -28.51
C ALA A 80 12.39 11.96 -27.67
N GLY A 81 12.14 11.10 -26.66
CA GLY A 81 13.08 10.60 -25.63
C GLY A 81 14.19 9.65 -26.10
N ILE A 82 14.78 8.92 -25.15
CA ILE A 82 15.55 7.70 -25.46
C ILE A 82 14.67 6.47 -25.33
N GLU A 83 14.89 5.51 -26.21
CA GLU A 83 14.25 4.19 -26.16
C GLU A 83 15.30 3.10 -26.23
N PHE A 84 15.16 2.10 -25.37
CA PHE A 84 15.94 0.88 -25.41
C PHE A 84 15.33 -0.08 -26.43
N LYS A 85 16.15 -0.50 -27.41
CA LYS A 85 15.78 -1.47 -28.45
C LYS A 85 16.55 -2.77 -28.29
N ASN A 86 16.07 -3.81 -28.96
CA ASN A 86 16.67 -5.14 -28.98
C ASN A 86 16.90 -5.72 -27.58
N ILE A 87 15.93 -5.54 -26.67
CA ILE A 87 16.04 -6.05 -25.31
C ILE A 87 16.20 -7.58 -25.36
N PRO A 88 17.25 -8.15 -24.74
CA PRO A 88 17.49 -9.58 -24.75
C PRO A 88 16.35 -10.40 -24.13
N PRO A 89 16.12 -11.66 -24.57
CA PRO A 89 15.05 -12.51 -24.05
C PRO A 89 15.16 -12.81 -22.54
N GLU A 90 16.35 -12.69 -21.95
CA GLU A 90 16.65 -12.86 -20.52
C GLU A 90 15.89 -11.85 -19.64
N PHE A 91 15.50 -10.71 -20.21
CA PHE A 91 14.66 -9.72 -19.55
C PHE A 91 13.20 -10.15 -19.45
N ASN A 92 12.78 -11.22 -20.14
CA ASN A 92 11.43 -11.77 -20.07
C ASN A 92 10.33 -10.73 -20.36
N VAL A 93 10.62 -9.82 -21.29
CA VAL A 93 9.69 -8.79 -21.79
C VAL A 93 8.99 -9.26 -23.06
N LEU A 94 7.78 -8.77 -23.33
CA LEU A 94 7.08 -9.09 -24.57
C LEU A 94 7.85 -8.58 -25.81
N PRO A 95 7.88 -9.33 -26.93
CA PRO A 95 8.50 -8.88 -28.16
C PRO A 95 7.89 -7.56 -28.64
N GLY A 96 8.74 -6.57 -28.97
CA GLY A 96 8.30 -5.24 -29.40
C GLY A 96 8.02 -4.25 -28.27
N THR A 97 8.23 -4.63 -27.00
CA THR A 97 8.19 -3.67 -25.88
C THR A 97 9.34 -2.69 -25.99
N THR A 98 9.03 -1.39 -26.00
CA THR A 98 10.01 -0.32 -25.88
C THR A 98 9.98 0.21 -24.45
N CYS A 99 11.15 0.26 -23.81
CA CYS A 99 11.33 0.98 -22.56
C CYS A 99 12.04 2.29 -22.87
N GLY A 100 11.56 3.41 -22.36
CA GLY A 100 12.14 4.70 -22.70
C GLY A 100 12.01 5.74 -21.60
N ILE A 101 12.79 6.80 -21.73
CA ILE A 101 12.81 7.95 -20.84
C ILE A 101 12.53 9.19 -21.69
N SER A 102 11.53 9.99 -21.29
CA SER A 102 11.17 11.22 -22.02
C SER A 102 12.30 12.26 -21.97
N GLN A 103 12.38 13.13 -22.98
CA GLN A 103 13.41 14.18 -23.02
C GLN A 103 13.35 15.13 -21.83
N TRP A 104 12.15 15.47 -21.36
CA TRP A 104 11.99 16.34 -20.19
C TRP A 104 12.52 15.70 -18.91
N ALA A 105 12.29 14.39 -18.73
CA ALA A 105 12.85 13.66 -17.60
C ALA A 105 14.39 13.60 -17.69
N LEU A 106 14.93 13.34 -18.88
CA LEU A 106 16.38 13.37 -19.12
C LEU A 106 16.99 14.72 -18.77
N ARG A 107 16.42 15.81 -19.30
CA ARG A 107 16.91 17.17 -19.07
C ARG A 107 16.78 17.59 -17.61
N GLY A 108 15.66 17.26 -16.95
CA GLY A 108 15.45 17.59 -15.55
C GLY A 108 16.48 16.91 -14.65
N ILE A 109 16.79 15.64 -14.91
CA ILE A 109 17.82 14.91 -14.17
C ILE A 109 19.21 15.49 -14.48
N GLN A 110 19.52 15.79 -15.74
CA GLN A 110 20.82 16.39 -16.11
C GLN A 110 21.06 17.73 -15.42
N VAL A 111 20.07 18.63 -15.39
CA VAL A 111 20.18 19.93 -14.70
C VAL A 111 20.33 19.73 -13.19
N GLY A 112 19.52 18.83 -12.60
CA GLY A 112 19.64 18.52 -11.18
C GLY A 112 21.04 17.99 -10.83
N PHE A 113 21.60 17.10 -11.66
CA PHE A 113 22.94 16.58 -11.46
C PHE A 113 24.04 17.64 -11.68
N SER A 114 23.92 18.52 -12.67
CA SER A 114 24.92 19.57 -12.88
C SER A 114 25.02 20.49 -11.67
N ASP A 115 23.90 20.81 -11.03
CA ASP A 115 23.88 21.65 -9.83
C ASP A 115 24.41 20.91 -8.60
N LEU A 116 24.15 19.61 -8.48
CA LEU A 116 24.59 18.78 -7.35
C LEU A 116 26.10 18.51 -7.37
N PHE A 117 26.67 18.27 -8.55
CA PHE A 117 28.10 17.96 -8.72
C PHE A 117 28.95 19.20 -8.98
N GLY A 118 28.32 20.34 -9.25
CA GLY A 118 29.01 21.61 -9.44
C GLY A 118 29.43 22.22 -8.11
N GLY A 119 30.73 22.28 -7.85
CA GLY A 119 31.25 23.03 -6.72
C GLY A 119 32.77 22.96 -6.57
N SER A 120 33.28 23.77 -5.65
CA SER A 120 34.71 23.90 -5.38
C SER A 120 35.01 23.67 -3.90
N ILE A 121 36.26 23.33 -3.64
CA ILE A 121 36.80 23.17 -2.31
C ILE A 121 38.02 24.05 -2.24
N GLU A 122 38.03 24.94 -1.26
CA GLU A 122 39.13 25.86 -1.04
C GLU A 122 39.67 25.60 0.35
N GLY A 123 40.95 25.30 0.47
CA GLY A 123 41.53 25.02 1.76
C GLY A 123 43.01 25.30 1.79
N SER A 124 43.50 25.66 2.97
CA SER A 124 44.93 25.75 3.24
C SER A 124 45.25 24.96 4.50
N TRP A 125 46.52 24.55 4.61
CA TRP A 125 47.01 23.87 5.81
C TRP A 125 46.83 24.70 7.09
N ARG A 126 46.74 26.03 7.01
CA ARG A 126 46.54 26.94 8.16
C ARG A 126 45.08 27.19 8.52
N SER A 127 44.22 27.27 7.50
CA SER A 127 42.84 27.76 7.65
C SER A 127 41.79 26.66 7.59
N GLY A 128 42.20 25.40 7.36
CA GLY A 128 41.27 24.30 7.12
C GLY A 128 40.63 24.39 5.74
N PHE A 129 39.61 23.56 5.51
CA PHE A 129 38.88 23.46 4.26
C PHE A 129 37.53 24.16 4.35
N SER A 130 37.20 24.92 3.32
CA SER A 130 35.89 25.47 3.03
C SER A 130 35.31 24.71 1.83
N TYR A 131 34.06 24.30 1.96
CA TYR A 131 33.35 23.51 0.95
C TYR A 131 32.21 24.35 0.37
N ASN A 132 32.03 24.29 -0.94
CA ASN A 132 30.86 24.87 -1.61
C ASN A 132 29.61 23.99 -1.38
N GLY A 133 29.16 23.94 -0.13
CA GLY A 133 28.01 23.14 0.32
C GLY A 133 28.36 21.73 0.81
N ASP A 134 27.39 21.13 1.52
CA ASP A 134 27.56 19.85 2.22
C ASP A 134 27.79 18.67 1.26
N LEU A 135 27.20 18.71 0.06
CA LEU A 135 27.35 17.63 -0.92
C LEU A 135 28.78 17.55 -1.47
N ILE A 136 29.40 18.71 -1.71
CA ILE A 136 30.80 18.77 -2.17
C ILE A 136 31.74 18.29 -1.07
N GLN A 137 31.45 18.61 0.19
CA GLN A 137 32.17 18.03 1.34
C GLN A 137 32.04 16.50 1.38
N PHE A 138 30.84 15.98 1.13
CA PHE A 138 30.60 14.54 1.09
C PHE A 138 31.36 13.87 -0.06
N ILE A 139 31.29 14.42 -1.27
CA ILE A 139 32.05 13.95 -2.45
C ILE A 139 33.55 13.94 -2.15
N TRP A 140 34.07 15.01 -1.52
CA TRP A 140 35.47 15.09 -1.13
C TRP A 140 35.88 13.98 -0.18
N SER A 141 35.10 13.76 0.88
CA SER A 141 35.37 12.70 1.86
C SER A 141 35.28 11.30 1.24
N GLY A 142 34.41 11.12 0.24
CA GLY A 142 34.21 9.87 -0.49
C GLY A 142 35.17 9.66 -1.67
N SER A 143 36.00 10.66 -2.00
CA SER A 143 36.87 10.64 -3.19
C SER A 143 37.96 9.56 -3.17
N GLN A 144 38.20 8.93 -2.02
CA GLN A 144 39.16 7.82 -1.90
C GLN A 144 38.76 6.59 -2.74
N ASP A 145 37.45 6.36 -2.93
CA ASP A 145 36.92 5.28 -3.78
C ASP A 145 35.72 5.79 -4.58
N MET A 146 36.05 6.54 -5.64
CA MET A 146 35.05 7.14 -6.52
C MET A 146 34.18 6.07 -7.20
N ASN A 147 34.73 4.90 -7.52
CA ASN A 147 33.98 3.81 -8.14
C ASN A 147 32.84 3.34 -7.24
N LYS A 148 33.12 3.08 -5.96
CA LYS A 148 32.10 2.69 -4.99
C LYS A 148 31.09 3.79 -4.75
N PHE A 149 31.53 5.05 -4.69
CA PHE A 149 30.66 6.20 -4.55
C PHE A 149 29.66 6.31 -5.72
N ILE A 150 30.13 6.30 -6.97
CA ILE A 150 29.27 6.33 -8.16
C ILE A 150 28.33 5.13 -8.21
N ASN A 151 28.83 3.94 -7.88
CA ASN A 151 28.00 2.73 -7.85
C ASN A 151 26.86 2.84 -6.82
N ASN A 152 27.14 3.39 -5.63
CA ASN A 152 26.11 3.62 -4.61
C ASN A 152 25.06 4.64 -5.07
N ILE A 153 25.47 5.68 -5.81
CA ILE A 153 24.53 6.64 -6.42
C ILE A 153 23.65 5.93 -7.45
N ALA A 154 24.24 5.14 -8.35
CA ALA A 154 23.48 4.38 -9.36
C ALA A 154 22.46 3.43 -8.71
N VAL A 155 22.84 2.74 -7.63
CA VAL A 155 21.94 1.86 -6.86
C VAL A 155 20.84 2.67 -6.18
N SER A 156 21.17 3.80 -5.56
CA SER A 156 20.20 4.68 -4.89
C SER A 156 19.16 5.23 -5.89
N MET A 157 19.61 5.70 -7.06
CA MET A 157 18.73 6.15 -8.13
C MET A 157 17.82 5.03 -8.64
N THR A 158 18.37 3.83 -8.83
CA THR A 158 17.60 2.65 -9.24
C THR A 158 16.50 2.33 -8.23
N ASN A 159 16.80 2.40 -6.93
CA ASN A 159 15.81 2.20 -5.87
C ASN A 159 14.74 3.32 -5.85
N GLY A 160 15.14 4.57 -6.07
CA GLY A 160 14.22 5.71 -6.18
C GLY A 160 13.23 5.52 -7.34
N LEU A 161 13.73 5.20 -8.54
CA LEU A 161 12.89 4.97 -9.72
C LEU A 161 11.90 3.82 -9.52
N ARG A 162 12.33 2.73 -8.88
CA ARG A 162 11.48 1.55 -8.60
C ARG A 162 10.35 1.83 -7.60
N THR A 163 10.52 2.80 -6.70
CA THR A 163 9.54 3.09 -5.63
C THR A 163 8.55 4.17 -6.01
N GLN A 164 8.98 5.19 -6.78
CA GLN A 164 8.16 6.36 -7.08
C GLN A 164 7.21 6.17 -8.26
N ALA A 165 7.55 5.29 -9.21
CA ALA A 165 6.75 5.06 -10.42
C ALA A 165 6.39 3.57 -10.58
N PRO A 166 5.45 3.04 -9.76
CA PRO A 166 4.93 1.71 -10.02
C PRO A 166 4.33 1.70 -11.43
N ALA A 167 4.74 0.72 -12.25
CA ALA A 167 4.23 0.54 -13.60
C ALA A 167 2.70 0.57 -13.58
N ASP A 168 2.10 1.35 -14.50
CA ASP A 168 0.67 1.53 -14.54
C ASP A 168 -0.01 0.15 -14.65
N LYS A 169 -0.91 -0.14 -13.71
CA LYS A 169 -1.64 -1.41 -13.68
C LYS A 169 -2.60 -1.53 -14.86
N ALA A 170 -2.90 -0.40 -15.51
CA ALA A 170 -3.77 -0.34 -16.65
C ALA A 170 -2.98 -0.58 -17.95
N THR A 171 -3.33 -1.68 -18.61
CA THR A 171 -3.36 -1.83 -20.09
C THR A 171 -2.25 -2.64 -20.77
N HIS A 172 -1.09 -2.88 -20.17
CA HIS A 172 -0.04 -3.66 -20.86
C HIS A 172 0.77 -4.57 -19.94
N SER A 173 0.67 -5.88 -20.16
CA SER A 173 1.50 -6.89 -19.53
C SER A 173 2.91 -6.85 -20.14
N TYR A 174 3.68 -5.80 -19.89
CA TYR A 174 5.02 -5.61 -20.48
C TYR A 174 6.03 -6.71 -20.10
N TYR A 175 5.75 -7.44 -19.03
CA TYR A 175 6.65 -8.43 -18.45
C TYR A 175 5.94 -9.79 -18.33
N ALA A 176 6.55 -10.85 -18.86
CA ALA A 176 6.00 -12.20 -18.83
C ALA A 176 6.35 -12.93 -17.52
N GLY A 177 6.10 -12.30 -16.37
CA GLY A 177 6.43 -12.83 -15.05
C GLY A 177 5.21 -13.01 -14.15
N THR A 178 5.31 -13.92 -13.19
CA THR A 178 4.30 -14.08 -12.12
C THR A 178 4.59 -13.11 -10.98
N ALA A 179 3.69 -12.15 -10.74
CA ALA A 179 3.77 -11.26 -9.59
C ALA A 179 2.98 -11.84 -8.41
N TYR A 180 3.62 -11.91 -7.23
CA TYR A 180 2.96 -12.30 -5.99
C TYR A 180 2.49 -11.04 -5.24
N SER A 181 1.23 -11.03 -4.83
CA SER A 181 0.69 -10.01 -3.94
C SER A 181 0.38 -10.64 -2.59
N MET A 182 0.67 -9.90 -1.51
CA MET A 182 0.22 -10.32 -0.17
C MET A 182 -1.30 -10.29 -0.15
N GLN A 183 -1.90 -11.44 0.13
CA GLN A 183 -3.35 -11.58 0.30
C GLN A 183 -3.65 -11.92 1.75
N THR A 184 -4.53 -11.13 2.37
CA THR A 184 -4.94 -11.33 3.75
C THR A 184 -5.93 -12.50 3.81
N TYR A 185 -5.50 -13.63 4.39
CA TYR A 185 -6.37 -14.78 4.64
C TYR A 185 -6.97 -14.72 6.04
N THR A 186 -8.26 -14.40 6.15
CA THR A 186 -8.99 -14.45 7.43
C THR A 186 -9.46 -15.87 7.70
N ARG A 187 -8.91 -16.53 8.73
CA ARG A 187 -9.43 -17.82 9.20
C ARG A 187 -10.60 -17.61 10.15
N VAL A 188 -11.83 -17.89 9.68
CA VAL A 188 -13.03 -17.87 10.53
C VAL A 188 -13.02 -19.09 11.46
N ARG A 189 -12.93 -18.86 12.77
CA ARG A 189 -13.00 -19.91 13.79
C ARG A 189 -14.47 -20.25 14.10
N TRP A 190 -15.08 -21.23 13.45
CA TRP A 190 -16.50 -21.57 13.70
C TRP A 190 -16.83 -22.05 15.14
N ALA A 191 -15.82 -22.47 15.91
CA ALA A 191 -16.00 -23.02 17.25
C ALA A 191 -16.67 -22.07 18.26
N TRP A 192 -16.47 -20.74 18.14
CA TRP A 192 -17.07 -19.78 19.07
C TRP A 192 -18.56 -19.51 18.80
N ILE A 193 -19.08 -19.89 17.62
CA ILE A 193 -20.50 -19.74 17.26
C ILE A 193 -21.35 -20.83 17.94
N ILE A 194 -20.74 -21.94 18.35
CA ILE A 194 -21.44 -23.07 18.99
C ILE A 194 -22.05 -22.64 20.33
N LEU A 195 -21.34 -21.83 21.11
CA LEU A 195 -21.80 -21.39 22.43
C LEU A 195 -23.07 -20.51 22.36
N PRO A 196 -23.13 -19.41 21.58
CA PRO A 196 -24.35 -18.64 21.40
C PRO A 196 -25.46 -19.43 20.67
N ALA A 197 -25.13 -20.35 19.77
CA ALA A 197 -26.14 -21.23 19.17
C ALA A 197 -26.78 -22.16 20.21
N ALA A 198 -25.97 -22.74 21.11
CA ALA A 198 -26.44 -23.61 22.18
C ALA A 198 -27.31 -22.86 23.20
N THR A 199 -27.00 -21.60 23.52
CA THR A 199 -27.83 -20.80 24.44
C THR A 199 -29.20 -20.46 23.83
N VAL A 200 -29.28 -20.18 22.53
CA VAL A 200 -30.55 -19.98 21.82
C VAL A 200 -31.37 -21.26 21.79
N VAL A 201 -30.76 -22.39 21.47
CA VAL A 201 -31.47 -23.68 21.48
C VAL A 201 -31.95 -24.02 22.90
N GLY A 202 -31.11 -23.79 23.91
CA GLY A 202 -31.47 -24.00 25.31
C GLY A 202 -32.65 -23.13 25.77
N SER A 203 -32.70 -21.86 25.35
CA SER A 203 -33.81 -20.96 25.71
C SER A 203 -35.13 -21.38 25.07
N VAL A 204 -35.11 -21.85 23.82
CA VAL A 204 -36.30 -22.39 23.13
C VAL A 204 -36.80 -23.66 23.82
N ILE A 205 -35.91 -24.59 24.17
CA ILE A 205 -36.27 -25.81 24.88
C ILE A 205 -36.87 -25.48 26.25
N PHE A 206 -36.25 -24.54 26.99
CA PHE A 206 -36.74 -24.10 28.28
C PHE A 206 -38.14 -23.46 28.20
N LEU A 207 -38.36 -22.61 27.19
CA LEU A 207 -39.67 -22.02 26.93
C LEU A 207 -40.74 -23.08 26.65
N LEU A 208 -40.44 -24.03 25.77
CA LEU A 208 -41.36 -25.13 25.45
C LEU A 208 -41.66 -26.01 26.67
N ALA A 209 -40.66 -26.28 27.50
CA ALA A 209 -40.82 -27.02 28.76
C ALA A 209 -41.76 -26.27 29.71
N ILE A 210 -41.59 -24.95 29.87
CA ILE A 210 -42.50 -24.12 30.69
C ILE A 210 -43.91 -24.13 30.11
N MET A 211 -44.08 -23.96 28.80
CA MET A 211 -45.41 -23.98 28.17
C MET A 211 -46.10 -25.33 28.39
N TRP A 212 -45.36 -26.43 28.25
CA TRP A 212 -45.91 -27.76 28.47
C TRP A 212 -46.27 -28.01 29.94
N GLN A 213 -45.40 -27.64 30.86
CA GLN A 213 -45.62 -27.79 32.29
C GLN A 213 -46.77 -26.90 32.79
N SER A 214 -46.87 -25.68 32.29
CA SER A 214 -47.99 -24.76 32.55
C SER A 214 -49.32 -25.35 32.05
N ARG A 215 -49.32 -25.93 30.84
CA ARG A 215 -50.50 -26.60 30.27
C ARG A 215 -50.91 -27.85 31.06
N ARG A 216 -49.95 -28.67 31.52
CA ARG A 216 -50.24 -29.87 32.31
C ARG A 216 -50.70 -29.56 33.73
N ARG A 217 -50.16 -28.50 34.35
CA ARG A 217 -50.51 -28.12 35.72
C ARG A 217 -51.75 -27.23 35.81
N ALA A 218 -52.45 -26.98 34.69
CA ALA A 218 -53.63 -26.14 34.61
C ALA A 218 -53.48 -24.85 35.43
N VAL A 219 -52.29 -24.24 35.37
CA VAL A 219 -51.99 -23.04 36.14
C VAL A 219 -52.90 -21.96 35.59
N HIS A 220 -53.82 -21.47 36.42
CA HIS A 220 -54.76 -20.43 36.05
C HIS A 220 -53.98 -19.26 35.44
N ARG A 221 -54.40 -18.77 34.27
CA ARG A 221 -53.76 -17.64 33.59
C ARG A 221 -53.81 -16.43 34.52
N TRP A 222 -52.72 -16.18 35.25
CA TRP A 222 -52.58 -15.03 36.15
C TRP A 222 -52.98 -13.73 35.45
N LYS A 223 -52.72 -13.62 34.13
CA LYS A 223 -52.86 -12.37 33.38
C LYS A 223 -54.30 -11.92 33.07
N ASP A 224 -55.33 -12.63 33.57
CA ASP A 224 -56.73 -12.20 33.46
C ASP A 224 -57.27 -11.56 34.75
N SER A 225 -56.50 -11.52 35.86
CA SER A 225 -56.87 -10.72 37.02
C SER A 225 -56.30 -9.32 36.90
N ALA A 226 -57.16 -8.37 36.51
CA ALA A 226 -56.95 -6.96 36.84
C ALA A 226 -56.47 -6.89 38.28
N LEU A 227 -55.34 -6.19 38.49
CA LEU A 227 -54.74 -5.94 39.80
C LEU A 227 -55.83 -5.88 40.88
N ALA A 228 -55.75 -6.76 41.87
CA ALA A 228 -56.55 -6.62 43.09
C ALA A 228 -56.38 -5.17 43.58
N PRO A 229 -57.41 -4.31 43.57
CA PRO A 229 -57.29 -3.02 44.23
C PRO A 229 -57.21 -3.35 45.73
N PRO A 230 -56.08 -3.06 46.39
CA PRO A 230 -55.92 -3.44 47.77
C PRO A 230 -56.80 -2.49 48.61
N PHE A 231 -57.68 -3.08 49.42
CA PHE A 231 -58.33 -2.44 50.57
C PHE A 231 -59.34 -1.29 50.32
N PHE A 232 -60.42 -1.54 49.58
CA PHE A 232 -61.68 -0.84 49.84
C PHE A 232 -62.82 -1.84 50.07
N SER A 233 -63.37 -1.86 51.28
CA SER A 233 -64.56 -2.65 51.61
C SER A 233 -65.78 -2.08 50.90
N VAL A 234 -66.24 -2.77 49.86
CA VAL A 234 -67.45 -2.39 49.12
C VAL A 234 -68.68 -2.69 50.01
N PRO A 235 -69.59 -1.73 50.24
CA PRO A 235 -70.74 -1.92 51.12
C PRO A 235 -71.73 -2.97 50.57
N PRO A 236 -72.37 -3.76 51.43
CA PRO A 236 -73.12 -4.98 51.06
C PRO A 236 -74.32 -4.73 50.14
N LYS A 237 -74.82 -3.49 50.05
CA LYS A 237 -75.94 -3.13 49.16
C LYS A 237 -75.58 -3.18 47.67
N LEU A 238 -74.29 -3.11 47.31
CA LEU A 238 -73.85 -3.28 45.92
C LEU A 238 -73.62 -4.75 45.55
N MET A 239 -73.29 -5.61 46.53
CA MET A 239 -73.12 -7.05 46.29
C MET A 239 -74.45 -7.76 45.97
N GLN A 240 -75.58 -7.25 46.49
CA GLN A 240 -76.89 -7.85 46.24
C GLN A 240 -77.46 -7.51 44.85
N LYS A 241 -76.99 -6.43 44.22
CA LYS A 241 -77.39 -6.05 42.86
C LYS A 241 -76.52 -6.69 41.76
N GLY A 242 -75.34 -7.20 42.10
CA GLY A 242 -74.43 -7.88 41.17
C GLY A 242 -74.61 -9.40 41.05
N LYS A 243 -75.34 -10.04 41.99
CA LYS A 243 -75.56 -11.49 41.97
C LYS A 243 -76.57 -11.99 40.92
N GLY A 244 -77.28 -11.09 40.24
CA GLY A 244 -78.26 -11.43 39.20
C GLY A 244 -77.85 -11.07 37.77
N GLY A 245 -76.59 -10.69 37.53
CA GLY A 245 -76.15 -10.08 36.26
C GLY A 245 -75.00 -10.76 35.53
N LEU A 246 -74.56 -11.96 35.95
CA LEU A 246 -73.39 -12.64 35.37
C LEU A 246 -73.71 -13.94 34.60
N ASP A 247 -74.97 -14.36 34.52
CA ASP A 247 -75.40 -15.50 33.68
C ASP A 247 -75.80 -15.09 32.25
N HIS A 248 -75.70 -13.79 31.88
CA HIS A 248 -76.13 -13.29 30.56
C HIS A 248 -74.97 -12.95 29.60
N THR A 249 -73.70 -13.19 29.96
CA THR A 249 -72.54 -12.83 29.11
C THR A 249 -72.06 -13.98 28.22
N ASP A 250 -72.56 -15.20 28.43
CA ASP A 250 -72.07 -16.39 27.73
C ASP A 250 -72.70 -16.56 26.34
N GLU A 251 -73.87 -15.93 26.11
CA GLU A 251 -74.57 -15.98 24.82
C GLU A 251 -73.99 -15.00 23.78
N TRP A 252 -73.38 -13.89 24.21
CA TRP A 252 -72.81 -12.88 23.29
C TRP A 252 -71.45 -13.29 22.71
N MET A 253 -70.65 -14.06 23.47
CA MET A 253 -69.32 -14.52 23.02
C MET A 253 -69.38 -15.68 22.02
N LYS A 254 -70.49 -16.44 21.97
CA LYS A 254 -70.65 -17.55 21.02
C LYS A 254 -71.16 -17.09 19.64
N LYS A 255 -71.73 -15.88 19.55
CA LYS A 255 -72.34 -15.33 18.32
C LYS A 255 -71.42 -14.38 17.54
N SER A 256 -70.25 -14.01 18.09
CA SER A 256 -69.30 -13.08 17.45
C SER A 256 -68.03 -13.74 16.88
N GLY A 257 -67.84 -15.06 17.04
CA GLY A 257 -66.66 -15.78 16.51
C GLY A 257 -66.71 -16.13 15.02
N GLY A 258 -67.65 -15.55 14.26
CA GLY A 258 -67.87 -15.87 12.85
C GLY A 258 -68.21 -14.65 12.02
N ARG A 259 -67.25 -13.73 11.84
CA ARG A 259 -67.08 -12.88 10.64
C ARG A 259 -65.90 -11.93 10.76
N GLU A 260 -64.99 -12.08 9.79
CA GLU A 260 -64.18 -11.07 9.11
C GLU A 260 -63.18 -10.18 9.89
N GLY A 261 -62.00 -10.03 9.27
CA GLY A 261 -60.93 -9.13 9.73
C GLY A 261 -59.64 -9.31 8.95
N GLU A 262 -59.74 -9.23 7.62
CA GLU A 262 -58.62 -8.93 6.72
C GLU A 262 -57.94 -7.63 7.15
N ILE A 263 -56.61 -7.64 7.38
CA ILE A 263 -55.84 -6.41 7.52
C ILE A 263 -54.52 -6.51 6.74
N VAL A 264 -54.44 -5.55 5.83
CA VAL A 264 -53.40 -5.12 4.92
C VAL A 264 -52.08 -4.82 5.63
N ARG A 265 -50.97 -5.21 4.98
CA ARG A 265 -49.59 -4.85 5.34
C ARG A 265 -49.36 -3.34 5.21
N VAL A 266 -48.67 -2.77 6.20
CA VAL A 266 -47.84 -1.57 6.04
C VAL A 266 -46.42 -2.03 5.71
#